data_AF-A0A1Q5LQM2-F1
#
_entry.id   AF-A0A1Q5LQM2-F1
#
_cell.length_a   1.000
_cell.length_b   1.000
_cell.length_c   1.000
_cell.angle_alpha   90.00
_cell.angle_beta   90.00
_cell.angle_gamma   90.00
#
_symmetry.space_group_name_H-M   'P 1'
#
loop_
_entity.id
_entity.type
_entity.pdbx_description
1 polymer ?
#
loop_
_entity_poly.entity_id
_entity_poly.type
_entity_poly.pdbx_seq_one_letter_code
_entity_poly.pdbx_strand_id
1 'polypeptide(L)' 'MSPQRPSSPPPAMPQESAIQQVLACFDAYARVHGTRDSILPASRVTPREEQRAFDELRHAIERLRDTTEED' A
#
# COMPACT_ATOMS: atom_id res chain seq x y z
N MET A 1 -39.23 15.47 -18.34
CA MET A 1 -38.32 14.41 -17.85
C MET A 1 -36.91 14.95 -17.95
N SER A 2 -36.25 15.19 -16.81
CA SER A 2 -34.85 15.66 -16.79
C SER A 2 -33.92 14.46 -16.67
N PRO A 3 -32.80 14.40 -17.42
CA PRO A 3 -31.88 13.26 -17.34
C PRO A 3 -31.08 13.37 -16.05
N GLN A 4 -31.15 12.35 -15.19
CA GLN A 4 -30.28 12.25 -14.02
C GLN A 4 -28.86 11.96 -14.50
N ARG A 5 -27.92 12.85 -14.19
CA ARG A 5 -26.47 12.58 -14.32
C ARG A 5 -26.12 11.36 -13.48
N PRO A 6 -25.25 10.45 -13.95
CA PRO A 6 -24.73 9.39 -13.11
C PRO A 6 -24.00 10.03 -11.94
N SER A 7 -24.48 9.75 -10.73
CA SER A 7 -23.87 10.21 -9.49
C SER A 7 -22.44 9.70 -9.43
N SER A 8 -21.46 10.62 -9.47
CA SER A 8 -20.06 10.29 -9.19
C SER A 8 -19.97 9.62 -7.81
N PRO A 9 -19.14 8.59 -7.64
CA PRO A 9 -18.91 8.01 -6.33
C PRO A 9 -18.41 9.10 -5.36
N PRO A 10 -18.78 9.04 -4.08
CA PRO A 10 -18.27 9.99 -3.10
C PRO A 10 -16.73 9.94 -3.08
N PRO A 11 -16.05 11.06 -2.82
CA PRO A 11 -14.61 11.04 -2.64
C PRO A 11 -14.29 10.08 -1.50
N ALA A 12 -13.43 9.09 -1.75
CA ALA A 12 -12.93 8.21 -0.71
C ALA A 12 -12.32 9.08 0.39
N MET A 13 -12.67 8.82 1.65
CA MET A 13 -12.10 9.58 2.77
C MET A 13 -10.57 9.44 2.73
N PRO A 14 -9.81 10.50 3.06
CA PRO A 14 -8.34 10.47 3.01
C PRO A 14 -7.74 9.27 3.75
N GLN A 15 -8.36 8.88 4.87
CA GLN A 15 -8.01 7.72 5.68
C GLN A 15 -8.20 6.39 4.92
N GLU A 16 -9.30 6.21 4.19
CA GLU A 16 -9.56 4.98 3.44
C GLU A 16 -8.53 4.77 2.32
N SER A 17 -8.15 5.86 1.65
CA SER A 17 -7.08 5.85 0.64
C SER A 17 -5.71 5.54 1.26
N ALA A 18 -5.41 6.08 2.44
CA ALA A 18 -4.18 5.78 3.17
C ALA A 18 -4.12 4.32 3.64
N ILE A 19 -5.24 3.75 4.12
CA ILE A 19 -5.35 2.33 4.49
C ILE A 19 -5.09 1.44 3.28
N GLN A 20 -5.71 1.71 2.13
CA GLN A 20 -5.47 0.94 0.90
C GLN A 20 -3.99 0.97 0.49
N GLN A 21 -3.32 2.10 0.69
CA GLN A 21 -1.91 2.23 0.38
C GLN A 21 -1.01 1.43 1.33
N VAL A 22 -1.31 1.41 2.63
CA VAL A 22 -0.61 0.55 3.61
C VAL A 22 -0.76 -0.93 3.25
N LEU A 23 -1.98 -1.37 2.90
CA LEU A 23 -2.23 -2.75 2.48
C LEU A 23 -1.42 -3.13 1.23
N ALA A 24 -1.39 -2.26 0.22
CA ALA A 24 -0.61 -2.49 -0.99
C ALA A 24 0.90 -2.60 -0.71
N CYS A 25 1.45 -1.74 0.14
CA CYS A 25 2.86 -1.81 0.56
C CYS A 25 3.15 -3.08 1.38
N PHE A 26 2.22 -3.50 2.24
CA PHE A 26 2.34 -4.72 3.03
C PHE A 26 2.39 -5.95 2.12
N ASP A 27 1.47 -6.07 1.17
CA ASP A 27 1.47 -7.17 0.21
C ASP A 27 2.75 -7.21 -0.65
N ALA A 28 3.28 -6.04 -1.03
CA ALA A 28 4.55 -5.94 -1.74
C ALA A 28 5.73 -6.46 -0.89
N TYR A 29 5.81 -6.02 0.37
CA TYR A 29 6.82 -6.51 1.32
C TYR A 29 6.69 -8.01 1.60
N ALA A 30 5.48 -8.50 1.86
CA ALA A 30 5.21 -9.91 2.13
C ALA A 30 5.60 -10.82 0.95
N ARG A 31 5.33 -10.38 -0.29
CA ARG A 31 5.79 -11.08 -1.49
C ARG A 31 7.30 -11.14 -1.56
N VAL A 32 7.98 -9.99 -1.39
CA VAL A 32 9.44 -9.91 -1.42
C VAL A 32 10.08 -10.81 -0.36
N HIS A 33 9.60 -10.73 0.88
CA HIS A 33 10.06 -11.54 2.00
C HIS A 33 9.82 -13.05 1.73
N GLY A 34 8.64 -13.42 1.23
CA GLY A 34 8.33 -14.82 0.88
C GLY A 34 9.15 -15.37 -0.29
N THR A 35 9.53 -14.52 -1.25
CA THR A 35 10.40 -14.92 -2.38
C THR A 35 11.89 -14.98 -2.01
N ARG A 36 12.29 -14.42 -0.88
CA ARG A 36 13.68 -14.49 -0.38
C ARG A 36 14.11 -15.93 -0.09
N ASP A 37 13.19 -16.74 0.42
CA ASP A 37 13.38 -18.19 0.65
C ASP A 37 13.09 -19.04 -0.60
N SER A 38 12.85 -18.42 -1.75
CA SER A 38 12.57 -19.16 -2.98
C SER A 38 13.82 -19.91 -3.47
N ILE A 39 13.61 -21.19 -3.76
CA ILE A 39 14.64 -22.11 -4.27
C ILE A 39 15.12 -21.69 -5.68
N LEU A 40 14.30 -20.92 -6.40
CA LEU A 40 14.63 -20.44 -7.74
C LEU A 40 15.52 -19.19 -7.69
N PRO A 41 16.77 -19.25 -8.19
CA PRO A 41 17.72 -18.14 -8.12
C PRO A 41 17.27 -16.88 -8.89
N ALA A 42 16.42 -17.04 -9.92
CA ALA A 42 15.82 -15.92 -10.66
C ALA A 42 14.72 -15.18 -9.87
N SER A 43 14.24 -15.75 -8.77
CA SER A 43 13.22 -15.18 -7.87
C SER A 43 13.79 -14.66 -6.56
N ARG A 44 15.10 -14.80 -6.32
CA ARG A 44 15.73 -14.28 -5.10
C ARG A 44 15.72 -12.78 -5.13
N VAL A 45 14.87 -12.20 -4.29
CA VAL A 45 14.90 -10.77 -4.04
C VAL A 45 16.13 -10.47 -3.19
N THR A 46 16.85 -9.42 -3.56
CA THR A 46 18.05 -9.02 -2.84
C THR A 46 17.69 -8.40 -1.49
N PRO A 47 18.56 -8.49 -0.46
CA PRO A 47 18.33 -7.83 0.83
C PRO A 47 18.05 -6.32 0.70
N ARG A 48 18.58 -5.69 -0.35
CA ARG A 48 18.35 -4.27 -0.64
C ARG A 48 16.92 -3.98 -1.11
N GLU A 49 16.35 -4.87 -1.91
CA GLU A 49 14.96 -4.75 -2.37
C GLU A 49 13.96 -5.04 -1.24
N GLU A 50 14.28 -5.99 -0.38
CA GLU A 50 13.52 -6.24 0.87
C GLU A 50 13.51 -5.00 1.76
N GLN A 51 14.68 -4.42 2.01
CA GLN A 51 14.80 -3.20 2.82
C GLN A 51 14.01 -2.04 2.19
N ARG A 52 14.08 -1.87 0.87
CA ARG A 52 13.33 -0.84 0.16
C ARG A 52 11.81 -1.01 0.34
N ALA A 53 11.30 -2.24 0.17
CA ALA A 53 9.87 -2.52 0.34
C ALA A 53 9.41 -2.28 1.80
N PHE A 54 10.28 -2.59 2.76
CA PHE A 54 10.03 -2.31 4.18
C PHE A 54 9.99 -0.80 4.46
N ASP A 55 10.92 -0.02 3.90
CA ASP A 55 10.95 1.43 4.06
C ASP A 55 9.70 2.10 3.46
N GLU A 56 9.24 1.63 2.29
CA GLU A 56 8.01 2.09 1.65
C GLU A 56 6.76 1.78 2.51
N LEU A 57 6.69 0.59 3.12
CA LEU A 57 5.64 0.24 4.07
C LEU A 57 5.65 1.14 5.31
N ARG A 58 6.83 1.36 5.92
CA ARG A 58 6.97 2.22 7.10
C ARG A 58 6.49 3.65 6.80
N HIS A 59 6.84 4.18 5.63
CA HIS A 59 6.42 5.52 5.22
C HIS A 59 4.92 5.61 4.93
N ALA A 60 4.28 4.54 4.45
CA ALA A 60 2.83 4.50 4.30
C ALA A 60 2.10 4.51 5.66
N ILE A 61 2.63 3.80 6.66
CA ILE A 61 2.07 3.76 8.02
C ILE A 61 2.22 5.12 8.71
N GLU A 62 3.37 5.78 8.56
CA GLU A 62 3.58 7.14 9.09
C GLU A 62 2.54 8.12 8.55
N ARG A 63 2.30 8.10 7.22
CA ARG A 63 1.27 8.95 6.60
C ARG A 63 -0.15 8.62 7.03
N LEU A 64 -0.45 7.33 7.29
CA LEU A 64 -1.74 6.93 7.85
C LEU A 64 -1.94 7.48 9.27
N ARG A 65 -0.88 7.48 10.08
CA ARG A 65 -0.93 8.05 11.44
C ARG A 65 -1.16 9.56 11.39
N ASP A 66 -0.43 10.27 10.54
CA ASP A 66 -0.57 11.72 10.39
C ASP A 66 -1.99 12.10 9.93
N THR A 67 -2.61 11.30 9.04
CA THR A 67 -4.02 11.49 8.61
C THR A 67 -5.07 11.08 9.65
N THR A 68 -4.65 10.42 10.73
CA THR A 68 -5.50 10.12 11.90
C THR A 68 -5.36 11.18 12.98
N GLU A 69 -4.25 11.92 13.01
CA GLU A 69 -4.00 13.02 13.98
C GLU A 69 -4.63 14.37 13.56
N GLU A 70 -5.10 14.50 12.31
CA GLU A 70 -5.84 15.67 11.80
C GLU A 70 -7.37 15.66 12.07
N ASP A 71 -7.89 14.70 12.87
CA ASP A 71 -9.31 14.62 13.28
C ASP A 71 -9.56 15.18 14.70
#